data_AF-R5VF84-F1
#
_entry.id   AF-R5VF84-F1
#
_cell.length_a   1.000
_cell.length_b   1.000
_cell.length_c   1.000
_cell.angle_alpha   90.00
_cell.angle_beta   90.00
_cell.angle_gamma   90.00
#
_symmetry.space_group_name_H-M   'P 1'
#
loop_
_entity.id
_entity.type
_entity.pdbx_description
1 polymer ?
#
loop_
_entity_poly.entity_id
_entity_poly.type
_entity_poly.pdbx_seq_one_letter_code
_entity_poly.pdbx_strand_id
1 'polypeptide(L)'
;MVNAVEYKGTILPVELEVYDLDGQQGILVPGSLEYDAAREIAANMGTSMNSSINISTDAGAQIVSDLGKGVIQGVSQYISKRMRTVKITLKAGHRVLLHSPEK
;
A
#
# COMPACT_ATOMS: atom_id res chain seq x y z
N MET A 1 8.37 11.51 -2.78
CA MET A 1 8.63 12.85 -3.34
C MET A 1 9.75 13.50 -2.55
N VAL A 2 10.65 14.20 -3.25
CA VAL A 2 11.71 15.03 -2.66
C VAL A 2 11.37 16.49 -2.98
N ASN A 3 11.34 17.32 -1.94
CA ASN A 3 10.88 18.72 -2.03
C ASN A 3 12.05 19.72 -2.09
N ALA A 4 13.25 19.27 -1.75
CA ALA A 4 14.44 20.11 -1.74
C ALA A 4 15.70 19.26 -1.92
N VAL A 5 16.69 19.83 -2.60
CA VAL A 5 18.03 19.25 -2.72
C VAL A 5 19.07 20.30 -2.35
N GLU A 6 20.15 19.86 -1.72
CA GLU A 6 21.30 20.72 -1.45
C GLU A 6 22.32 20.57 -2.57
N TYR A 7 22.74 21.71 -3.14
CA TYR A 7 23.78 21.76 -4.15
C TYR A 7 24.74 22.90 -3.82
N LYS A 8 26.00 22.56 -3.54
CA LYS A 8 27.07 23.52 -3.23
C LYS A 8 26.69 24.48 -2.09
N GLY A 9 26.09 23.97 -1.02
CA GLY A 9 25.68 24.74 0.15
C GLY A 9 24.39 25.55 -0.04
N THR A 10 23.70 25.40 -1.17
CA THR A 10 22.41 26.06 -1.43
C THR A 10 21.29 25.04 -1.46
N ILE A 11 20.22 25.29 -0.70
CA ILE A 11 19.00 24.48 -0.72
C ILE A 11 18.11 24.98 -1.87
N LEU A 12 17.88 24.10 -2.85
CA LEU A 12 17.04 24.38 -4.02
C LEU A 12 15.68 23.70 -3.83
N PRO A 13 14.55 24.43 -3.92
CA PRO A 13 13.23 23.81 -3.92
C PRO A 13 13.04 23.03 -5.23
N VAL A 14 12.56 21.80 -5.13
CA VAL A 14 12.32 20.91 -6.28
C VAL A 14 11.06 20.10 -6.03
N GLU A 15 10.52 19.51 -7.10
CA GLU A 15 9.45 18.51 -7.00
C GLU A 15 9.91 17.28 -7.78
N LEU A 16 10.54 16.34 -7.08
CA LEU A 16 11.12 15.15 -7.70
C LEU A 16 10.40 13.89 -7.21
N GLU A 17 10.03 13.06 -8.17
CA GLU A 17 9.54 11.71 -7.91
C GLU A 17 10.72 10.82 -7.57
N VAL A 18 10.46 9.88 -6.65
CA VAL A 18 11.44 8.92 -6.18
C VAL A 18 11.13 7.58 -6.81
N TYR A 19 12.12 6.95 -7.39
CA TYR A 19 12.05 5.60 -7.92
C TYR A 19 13.12 4.74 -7.26
N ASP A 20 12.80 3.47 -7.02
CA ASP A 20 13.80 2.46 -6.61
C ASP A 20 14.69 2.11 -7.83
N LEU A 21 15.78 1.40 -7.58
CA LEU A 21 16.78 1.04 -8.58
C LEU A 21 16.26 0.06 -9.65
N ASP A 22 15.12 -0.58 -9.41
CA ASP A 22 14.41 -1.42 -10.38
C ASP A 22 13.49 -0.61 -11.32
N GLY A 23 13.42 0.71 -11.14
CA GLY A 23 12.58 1.61 -11.93
C GLY A 23 11.13 1.69 -11.46
N GLN A 24 10.79 1.13 -10.31
CA GLN A 24 9.46 1.27 -9.72
C GLN A 24 9.33 2.59 -8.95
N GLN A 25 8.20 3.27 -9.10
CA GLN A 25 7.95 4.51 -8.36
C GLN A 25 7.75 4.21 -6.87
N GLY A 26 8.41 4.99 -6.02
CA GLY A 26 8.44 4.79 -4.57
C GLY A 26 9.58 3.88 -4.12
N ILE A 27 9.52 3.46 -2.86
CA ILE A 27 10.43 2.48 -2.26
C ILE A 27 9.55 1.40 -1.65
N LEU A 28 9.94 0.14 -1.77
CA LEU A 28 9.18 -0.95 -1.16
C LEU A 28 9.13 -0.80 0.37
N VAL A 29 7.92 -0.75 0.92
CA VAL A 29 7.66 -0.62 2.36
C VAL A 29 7.03 -1.93 2.87
N PRO A 30 7.80 -2.85 3.47
CA PRO A 30 7.24 -4.03 4.13
C PRO A 30 6.29 -3.62 5.26
N GLY A 31 5.13 -4.28 5.37
CA GLY A 31 4.10 -3.97 6.36
C GLY A 31 3.29 -2.70 6.06
N SER A 32 3.38 -2.16 4.85
CA SER A 32 2.39 -1.20 4.34
C SER A 32 1.08 -1.91 4.00
N LEU A 33 -0.02 -1.17 4.00
CA LEU A 33 -1.34 -1.72 3.71
C LEU A 33 -1.42 -2.25 2.26
N GLU A 34 -0.71 -1.58 1.34
CA GLU A 34 -0.57 -1.98 -0.06
C GLU A 34 0.27 -3.26 -0.18
N TYR A 35 1.41 -3.33 0.53
CA TYR A 35 2.28 -4.51 0.56
C TYR A 35 1.54 -5.74 1.13
N ASP A 36 0.84 -5.55 2.25
CA ASP A 36 0.08 -6.60 2.91
C ASP A 36 -1.08 -7.10 2.03
N ALA A 37 -1.82 -6.18 1.38
CA ALA A 37 -2.87 -6.53 0.43
C ALA A 37 -2.32 -7.31 -0.78
N ALA A 38 -1.21 -6.86 -1.36
CA ALA A 38 -0.55 -7.57 -2.46
C ALA A 38 -0.10 -8.98 -2.04
N ARG A 39 0.45 -9.12 -0.84
CA ARG A 39 0.86 -10.40 -0.26
C ARG A 39 -0.34 -11.33 -0.02
N GLU A 40 -1.45 -10.81 0.51
CA GLU A 40 -2.68 -11.58 0.72
C GLU A 40 -3.26 -12.09 -0.60
N ILE A 41 -3.34 -11.24 -1.63
CA ILE A 41 -3.79 -11.63 -2.97
C ILE A 41 -2.90 -12.75 -3.53
N ALA A 42 -1.57 -12.60 -3.44
CA ALA A 42 -0.62 -13.62 -3.89
C ALA A 42 -0.76 -14.95 -3.13
N ALA A 43 -0.93 -14.90 -1.80
CA ALA A 43 -1.14 -16.08 -0.97
C ALA A 43 -2.47 -16.80 -1.28
N ASN A 44 -3.54 -16.03 -1.50
CA ASN A 44 -4.85 -16.58 -1.88
C ASN A 44 -4.83 -17.23 -3.27
N MET A 45 -4.10 -16.65 -4.23
CA MET A 45 -3.88 -17.28 -5.55
C MET A 45 -3.03 -18.56 -5.47
N GLY A 46 -2.01 -18.61 -4.60
CA GLY A 46 -1.24 -19.83 -4.39
C GLY A 46 -2.05 -20.97 -3.76
N THR A 47 -3.06 -20.64 -2.95
CA THR A 47 -3.93 -21.61 -2.28
C THR A 47 -5.00 -22.19 -3.22
N SER A 48 -5.48 -21.39 -4.20
CA SER A 48 -6.44 -21.85 -5.20
C SER A 48 -5.81 -22.73 -6.30
N MET A 49 -4.49 -22.71 -6.48
CA MET A 49 -3.78 -23.58 -7.45
C MET A 49 -3.49 -24.99 -6.92
N ASN A 50 -3.47 -25.21 -5.60
CA ASN A 50 -3.23 -26.54 -4.99
C ASN A 50 -4.52 -27.33 -4.70
N SER A 51 -5.68 -26.71 -4.90
CA SER A 51 -6.96 -27.31 -4.52
C SER A 51 -7.83 -27.44 -5.75
N SER A 52 -7.99 -28.66 -6.27
CA SER A 52 -9.03 -29.01 -7.23
C SER A 52 -10.41 -28.80 -6.58
N ILE A 53 -10.91 -27.56 -6.58
CA ILE A 53 -12.18 -27.21 -5.94
C ILE A 53 -13.21 -26.93 -7.03
N ASN A 54 -14.21 -27.82 -7.07
CA ASN A 54 -15.50 -27.56 -7.69
C ASN A 54 -16.08 -26.28 -7.08
N ILE A 55 -16.00 -25.17 -7.81
CA ILE A 55 -16.70 -23.93 -7.46
C ILE A 55 -18.15 -24.12 -7.90
N SER A 56 -18.97 -24.60 -6.98
CA SER A 56 -20.42 -24.53 -7.09
C SER A 56 -21.01 -24.33 -5.69
N THR A 57 -21.90 -23.33 -5.62
CA THR A 57 -22.94 -23.13 -4.61
C THR A 57 -22.65 -22.12 -3.49
N ASP A 58 -23.42 -21.03 -3.58
CA ASP A 58 -23.82 -20.09 -2.51
C ASP A 58 -22.83 -19.02 -2.02
N ALA A 59 -22.46 -18.11 -2.92
CA ALA A 59 -21.91 -16.79 -2.57
C ALA A 59 -23.01 -15.72 -2.26
N GLY A 60 -24.27 -16.11 -2.05
CA GLY A 60 -25.41 -15.17 -1.96
C GLY A 60 -26.19 -15.15 -0.64
N ALA A 61 -26.13 -16.20 0.18
CA ALA A 61 -27.08 -16.39 1.28
C ALA A 61 -26.56 -16.07 2.70
N GLN A 62 -25.26 -15.79 2.90
CA GLN A 62 -24.71 -15.56 4.24
C GLN A 62 -24.46 -14.08 4.60
N ILE A 63 -24.88 -13.13 3.74
CA ILE A 63 -24.66 -11.68 3.97
C ILE A 63 -25.92 -10.96 4.49
N VAL A 64 -27.10 -11.58 4.40
CA VAL A 64 -28.38 -10.86 4.60
C VAL A 64 -28.91 -10.93 6.05
N SER A 65 -28.43 -11.86 6.88
CA SER A 65 -29.05 -12.13 8.19
C SER A 65 -28.73 -11.13 9.31
N ASP A 66 -27.63 -10.37 9.24
CA ASP A 66 -27.20 -9.51 10.37
C ASP A 66 -27.37 -8.00 10.15
N LEU A 67 -28.01 -7.56 9.06
CA LEU A 67 -28.21 -6.14 8.73
C LEU A 67 -29.38 -5.47 9.48
N GLY A 68 -29.99 -6.13 10.46
CA GLY A 68 -31.27 -5.73 11.05
C GLY A 68 -31.24 -4.85 12.31
N LYS A 69 -30.11 -4.58 12.97
CA LYS A 69 -30.13 -3.94 14.33
C LYS A 69 -29.03 -2.94 14.70
N GLY A 70 -28.23 -2.42 13.77
CA GLY A 70 -27.02 -1.64 14.13
C GLY A 70 -26.88 -0.29 13.45
N VAL A 71 -27.87 0.60 13.56
CA VAL A 71 -27.74 1.98 13.06
C VAL A 71 -26.85 2.76 14.04
N ILE A 72 -25.68 3.19 13.54
CA ILE A 72 -24.79 4.24 14.09
C ILE A 72 -23.76 3.77 15.14
N GLN A 73 -22.65 3.21 14.65
CA GLN A 73 -21.31 3.36 15.28
C GLN A 73 -20.15 3.10 14.30
N GLY A 74 -20.40 3.12 12.99
CA GLY A 74 -19.51 2.46 12.01
C GLY A 74 -18.45 3.31 11.32
N VAL A 75 -18.46 4.64 11.45
CA VAL A 75 -17.58 5.51 10.60
C VAL A 75 -16.42 6.17 11.32
N SER A 76 -16.31 6.10 12.65
CA SER A 76 -15.24 6.79 13.39
C SER A 76 -13.98 5.94 13.64
N GLN A 77 -14.10 4.60 13.66
CA GLN A 77 -12.95 3.70 13.88
C GLN A 77 -12.18 3.35 12.59
N TYR A 78 -12.78 3.55 11.41
CA TYR A 78 -12.15 3.21 10.14
C TYR A 78 -11.10 4.23 9.68
N ILE A 79 -11.20 5.48 10.15
CA ILE A 79 -10.30 6.57 9.77
C ILE A 79 -9.14 6.70 10.78
N SER A 80 -9.39 6.48 12.06
CA SER A 80 -8.39 6.61 13.12
C SER A 80 -7.32 5.52 13.08
N LYS A 81 -7.58 4.36 12.47
CA LYS A 81 -6.60 3.28 12.29
C LYS A 81 -5.83 3.34 10.95
N ARG A 82 -6.33 4.10 9.96
CA ARG A 82 -5.85 4.05 8.56
C ARG A 82 -4.72 5.00 8.17
N MET A 83 -4.16 5.77 9.10
CA MET A 83 -3.07 6.69 8.76
C MET A 83 -1.95 6.67 9.80
N ARG A 84 -1.61 5.52 10.37
CA ARG A 84 -0.24 5.36 10.85
C ARG A 84 0.62 5.24 9.61
N THR A 85 1.07 6.38 9.08
CA THR A 85 2.11 6.44 8.04
C THR A 85 3.18 5.45 8.46
N VAL A 86 3.34 4.37 7.70
CA VAL A 86 4.31 3.33 8.01
C VAL A 86 5.68 3.99 7.88
N LYS A 87 6.28 4.31 9.03
CA LYS A 87 7.63 4.87 9.10
C LYS A 87 8.60 3.70 8.99
N ILE A 88 9.28 3.61 7.87
CA ILE A 88 10.39 2.68 7.71
C ILE A 88 11.73 3.39 7.89
N THR A 89 12.70 2.65 8.40
CA THR A 89 14.09 3.07 8.41
C THR A 89 14.78 2.41 7.22
N LEU A 90 15.25 3.22 6.28
CA LEU A 90 16.08 2.74 5.19
C LEU A 90 17.52 2.54 5.70
N LYS A 91 18.19 1.50 5.20
CA LYS A 91 19.61 1.31 5.47
C LYS A 91 20.40 2.50 4.90
N ALA A 92 21.46 2.90 5.60
CA ALA A 92 22.38 3.90 5.10
C ALA A 92 22.93 3.48 3.72
N GLY A 93 23.08 4.43 2.81
CA GLY A 93 23.56 4.18 1.45
C GLY A 93 22.52 3.54 0.51
N HIS A 94 21.25 3.44 0.92
CA HIS A 94 20.17 3.08 -0.01
C HIS A 94 20.09 4.15 -1.12
N ARG A 95 20.27 3.72 -2.36
CA ARG A 95 20.28 4.60 -3.54
C ARG A 95 18.89 4.62 -4.14
N VAL A 96 18.50 5.79 -4.60
CA VAL A 96 17.23 6.02 -5.30
C VAL A 96 17.50 6.79 -6.58
N LEU A 97 16.58 6.71 -7.51
CA LEU A 97 16.55 7.53 -8.71
C LEU A 97 15.59 8.70 -8.48
N LEU A 98 15.99 9.89 -8.93
CA LEU A 98 15.17 11.09 -8.88
C LEU A 98 14.74 11.44 -10.30
N HIS A 99 13.43 11.55 -10.51
CA HIS A 99 12.83 11.91 -11.78
C HIS A 99 12.09 13.24 -11.66
N SER A 100 12.23 14.10 -12.66
CA SER A 100 11.41 15.30 -12.80
C SER A 100 10.16 14.92 -13.59
N PRO A 101 8.96 14.95 -13.01
CA PRO A 101 7.74 14.67 -13.76
C PRO A 101 7.57 15.68 -14.90
N GLU A 102 7.08 15.21 -16.06
CA GLU A 102 6.67 16.09 -17.15
C GLU A 102 5.42 16.89 -16.73
N LYS A 103 5.31 18.15 -17.20
CA LYS A 103 4.17 19.03 -16.94
C LYS A 103 3.02 18.79 -17.91
#